data_AF-A0A9W7G9W8-F1
#
_entry.id   AF-A0A9W7G9W8-F1
#
_cell.length_a   1.000
_cell.length_b   1.000
_cell.length_c   1.000
_cell.angle_alpha   90.00
_cell.angle_beta   90.00
_cell.angle_gamma   90.00
#
_symmetry.space_group_name_H-M   'P 1'
#
loop_
_entity.id
_entity.type
_entity.pdbx_description
1 polymer ?
#
loop_
_entity_poly.entity_id
_entity_poly.type
_entity_poly.pdbx_seq_one_letter_code
_entity_poly.pdbx_strand_id
1 'polypeptide(L)'
;MSRSYKPPTPVVTQDGYQYNPMGVKFKISSISYPSPNDILMGRGGGTNNHTGNLNYRKIIETYKPIYSKSPKSGKLKFSCEVVDLIRNLDPPGRFLKKDQETNLYFDIGEKAAREKTSQCLREGQPELRRALGLNPKKSTTRTSRGRDSRGPSVRGRT
;
A
#
# COMPACT_ATOMS: atom_id res chain seq x y z
N MET A 1 -32.37 34.97 -35.25
CA MET A 1 -31.71 33.67 -35.49
C MET A 1 -30.73 33.40 -34.34
N SER A 2 -31.20 32.76 -33.28
CA SER A 2 -30.35 32.35 -32.15
C SER A 2 -29.46 31.20 -32.59
N ARG A 3 -28.14 31.44 -32.67
CA ARG A 3 -27.18 30.34 -32.82
C ARG A 3 -27.21 29.54 -31.52
N SER A 4 -27.86 28.38 -31.52
CA SER A 4 -27.80 27.43 -30.41
C SER A 4 -26.34 27.10 -30.15
N TYR A 5 -25.85 27.47 -28.96
CA TYR A 5 -24.51 27.11 -28.51
C TYR A 5 -24.46 25.59 -28.40
N LYS A 6 -23.69 24.92 -29.28
CA LYS A 6 -23.34 23.52 -29.10
C LYS A 6 -22.12 23.52 -28.15
N PRO A 7 -22.24 23.01 -26.91
CA PRO A 7 -21.10 22.99 -26.00
C PRO A 7 -19.96 22.18 -26.63
N PRO A 8 -18.70 22.61 -26.45
CA PRO A 8 -17.55 21.88 -26.97
C PRO A 8 -17.57 20.46 -26.39
N THR A 9 -17.53 19.47 -27.28
CA THR A 9 -17.44 18.06 -26.91
C THR A 9 -16.20 17.86 -26.02
N PRO A 10 -16.31 17.16 -24.87
CA PRO A 10 -15.16 16.92 -24.01
C PRO A 10 -14.08 16.16 -24.80
N VAL A 11 -12.97 16.82 -25.08
CA VAL A 11 -11.82 16.23 -25.77
C VAL A 11 -11.02 15.46 -24.73
N VAL A 12 -10.99 14.13 -24.87
CA VAL A 12 -10.11 13.27 -24.06
C VAL A 12 -8.67 13.53 -24.52
N THR A 13 -7.86 14.17 -23.68
CA THR A 13 -6.44 14.37 -23.95
C THR A 13 -5.64 13.14 -23.45
N GLN A 14 -4.53 12.82 -24.14
CA GLN A 14 -3.74 11.61 -23.94
C GLN A 14 -3.08 11.50 -22.54
N ASP A 15 -3.15 12.55 -21.73
CA ASP A 15 -2.63 12.67 -20.37
C ASP A 15 -3.66 12.32 -19.27
N GLY A 16 -4.89 11.91 -19.64
CA GLY A 16 -5.85 11.31 -18.69
C GLY A 16 -6.62 12.31 -17.81
N TYR A 17 -6.74 13.55 -18.27
CA TYR A 17 -7.48 14.63 -17.61
C TYR A 17 -8.71 15.06 -18.43
N GLN A 18 -9.75 15.50 -17.73
CA GLN A 18 -10.88 16.24 -18.32
C GLN A 18 -10.80 17.70 -17.85
N TYR A 19 -11.29 18.61 -18.69
CA TYR A 19 -11.39 20.04 -18.38
C TYR A 19 -12.86 20.42 -18.27
N ASN A 20 -13.23 21.19 -17.24
CA ASN A 20 -14.58 21.75 -17.15
C ASN A 20 -14.74 22.99 -18.10
N PRO A 21 -15.94 23.56 -18.25
CA PRO A 21 -16.17 24.76 -19.07
C PRO A 21 -15.41 26.02 -18.63
N MET A 22 -14.83 26.02 -17.42
CA MET A 22 -13.96 27.09 -16.91
C MET A 22 -12.46 26.80 -17.12
N GLY A 23 -12.10 25.74 -17.84
CA GLY A 23 -10.71 25.36 -18.08
C GLY A 23 -10.00 24.75 -16.87
N VAL A 24 -10.74 24.39 -15.81
CA VAL A 24 -10.18 23.76 -14.62
C VAL A 24 -9.93 22.28 -14.90
N LYS A 25 -8.71 21.84 -14.60
CA LYS A 25 -8.23 20.46 -14.79
C LYS A 25 -8.82 19.54 -13.72
N PHE A 26 -9.51 18.48 -14.12
CA PHE A 26 -9.99 17.43 -13.21
C PHE A 26 -9.51 16.06 -13.66
N LYS A 27 -9.12 15.24 -12.68
CA LYS A 27 -8.83 13.83 -12.90
C LYS A 27 -10.16 13.11 -13.16
N ILE A 28 -10.24 12.30 -14.21
CA ILE A 28 -11.48 11.73 -14.81
C ILE A 28 -12.35 10.90 -13.84
N SER A 29 -11.89 10.62 -12.62
CA SER A 29 -12.62 9.88 -11.59
C SER A 29 -12.82 10.69 -10.30
N SER A 30 -13.31 11.92 -10.42
CA SER A 30 -13.65 12.73 -9.26
C SER A 30 -14.95 12.24 -8.60
N ILE A 31 -14.82 11.67 -7.40
CA ILE A 31 -15.89 11.06 -6.60
C ILE A 31 -16.25 12.03 -5.48
N SER A 32 -17.51 12.45 -5.40
CA SER A 32 -17.98 13.35 -4.34
C SER A 32 -18.27 12.60 -3.04
N TYR A 33 -18.91 11.43 -3.15
CA TYR A 33 -19.30 10.59 -2.01
C TYR A 33 -18.69 9.20 -2.13
N PRO A 34 -17.72 8.86 -1.26
CA PRO A 34 -17.22 7.49 -1.16
C PRO A 34 -18.34 6.52 -0.76
N SER A 35 -18.35 5.35 -1.39
CA SER A 35 -19.21 4.25 -1.01
C SER A 35 -18.69 3.59 0.28
N PRO A 36 -19.53 2.82 1.00
CA PRO A 36 -19.10 2.07 2.18
C PRO A 36 -17.97 1.06 1.92
N ASN A 37 -17.77 0.61 0.67
CA ASN A 37 -16.71 -0.31 0.29
C ASN A 37 -15.40 0.41 -0.12
N ASP A 38 -15.43 1.73 -0.28
CA ASP A 38 -14.24 2.52 -0.61
C ASP A 38 -13.30 2.67 0.59
N ILE A 39 -12.00 2.63 0.31
CA ILE A 39 -10.93 2.79 1.29
C ILE A 39 -10.37 4.20 1.18
N LEU A 40 -10.53 4.98 2.25
CA LEU A 40 -10.09 6.37 2.30
C LEU A 40 -8.63 6.47 2.75
N MET A 41 -7.81 7.10 1.92
CA MET A 41 -6.43 7.47 2.23
C MET A 41 -6.39 8.73 3.10
N GLY A 42 -5.48 8.77 4.07
CA GLY A 42 -5.27 9.92 4.94
C GLY A 42 -5.07 9.54 6.40
N ARG A 43 -4.85 10.54 7.26
CA ARG A 43 -4.72 10.39 8.72
C ARG A 43 -5.92 11.10 9.40
N GLY A 44 -6.39 10.56 10.52
CA GLY A 44 -7.45 11.18 11.33
C GLY A 44 -8.66 10.28 11.61
N GLY A 45 -9.56 10.74 12.49
CA GLY A 45 -10.72 9.96 12.95
C GLY A 45 -11.71 9.60 11.85
N GLY A 46 -11.97 10.51 10.91
CA GLY A 46 -12.94 10.30 9.82
C GLY A 46 -12.55 9.17 8.86
N THR A 47 -11.27 9.04 8.49
CA THR A 47 -10.81 7.92 7.67
C THR A 47 -10.70 6.63 8.49
N ASN A 48 -10.33 6.74 9.77
CA ASN A 48 -10.22 5.57 10.63
C ASN A 48 -11.57 4.87 10.83
N ASN A 49 -12.66 5.62 10.95
CA ASN A 49 -13.98 5.08 11.24
C ASN A 49 -14.84 4.78 9.99
N HIS A 50 -14.31 5.01 8.79
CA HIS A 50 -15.02 4.69 7.55
C HIS A 50 -15.23 3.17 7.43
N THR A 51 -16.43 2.75 7.01
CA THR A 51 -16.81 1.32 6.90
C THR A 51 -15.81 0.53 6.05
N GLY A 52 -15.40 1.06 4.90
CA GLY A 52 -14.43 0.40 4.02
C GLY A 52 -13.05 0.25 4.66
N ASN A 53 -12.63 1.21 5.48
CA ASN A 53 -11.35 1.13 6.21
C ASN A 53 -11.41 0.11 7.36
N LEU A 54 -12.56 0.00 8.04
CA LEU A 54 -12.82 -1.01 9.06
C LEU A 54 -12.76 -2.42 8.46
N ASN A 55 -13.47 -2.64 7.35
CA ASN A 55 -13.49 -3.93 6.65
C ASN A 55 -12.13 -4.29 6.06
N TYR A 56 -11.45 -3.31 5.44
CA TYR A 56 -10.10 -3.49 4.94
C TYR A 56 -9.11 -3.90 6.05
N ARG A 57 -9.18 -3.29 7.25
CA ARG A 57 -8.35 -3.71 8.38
C ARG A 57 -8.63 -5.15 8.80
N LYS A 58 -9.89 -5.58 8.84
CA LYS A 58 -10.25 -6.98 9.14
C LYS A 58 -9.64 -7.94 8.12
N ILE A 59 -9.71 -7.62 6.82
CA ILE A 59 -9.09 -8.41 5.75
C ILE A 59 -7.57 -8.47 5.94
N ILE A 60 -6.91 -7.36 6.25
CA ILE A 60 -5.47 -7.35 6.51
C ILE A 60 -5.11 -8.29 7.67
N GLU A 61 -5.88 -8.26 8.77
CA GLU A 61 -5.64 -9.14 9.92
C GLU A 61 -5.80 -10.63 9.58
N THR A 62 -6.72 -11.01 8.68
CA THR A 62 -6.83 -12.43 8.25
C THR A 62 -5.64 -12.88 7.39
N TYR A 63 -5.05 -11.97 6.60
CA TYR A 63 -3.90 -12.28 5.75
C TYR A 63 -2.56 -12.25 6.51
N LYS A 64 -2.44 -11.46 7.58
CA LYS A 64 -1.19 -11.27 8.33
C LYS A 64 -0.51 -12.59 8.77
N PRO A 65 -1.20 -13.60 9.31
CA PRO A 65 -0.59 -14.88 9.69
C PRO A 65 -0.02 -15.66 8.49
N ILE A 66 -0.74 -15.69 7.37
CA ILE A 66 -0.34 -16.40 6.15
C ILE A 66 0.87 -15.68 5.52
N TYR A 67 0.83 -14.36 5.48
CA TYR A 67 1.95 -13.52 5.06
C TYR A 67 3.20 -13.74 5.92
N SER A 68 3.02 -13.91 7.24
CA SER A 68 4.10 -14.13 8.20
C SER A 68 4.87 -15.44 7.93
N LYS A 69 4.13 -16.51 7.61
CA LYS A 69 4.66 -17.85 7.31
C LYS A 69 5.27 -17.97 5.92
N SER A 70 4.98 -17.02 5.03
CA SER A 70 5.36 -17.12 3.62
C SER A 70 6.80 -16.66 3.35
N PRO A 71 7.49 -17.30 2.37
CA PRO A 71 8.81 -16.85 1.92
C PRO A 71 8.73 -15.47 1.25
N LYS A 72 9.86 -14.77 1.17
CA LYS A 72 9.92 -13.40 0.59
C LYS A 72 9.35 -13.32 -0.83
N SER A 73 9.64 -14.31 -1.68
CA SER A 73 9.15 -14.40 -3.06
C SER A 73 7.62 -14.49 -3.15
N GLY A 74 6.98 -15.13 -2.18
CA GLY A 74 5.53 -15.32 -2.15
C GLY A 74 4.76 -14.16 -1.52
N LYS A 75 5.41 -13.08 -1.08
CA LYS A 75 4.72 -12.00 -0.33
C LYS A 75 3.96 -11.03 -1.22
N LEU A 76 4.42 -10.82 -2.45
CA LEU A 76 3.79 -9.90 -3.41
C LEU A 76 2.37 -10.34 -3.78
N LYS A 77 2.10 -11.65 -3.86
CA LYS A 77 0.77 -12.15 -4.23
C LYS A 77 -0.33 -11.71 -3.26
N PHE A 78 -0.03 -11.62 -1.97
CA PHE A 78 -1.03 -11.28 -0.95
C PHE A 78 -1.53 -9.83 -1.09
N SER A 79 -0.66 -8.90 -1.50
CA SER A 79 -1.11 -7.53 -1.73
C SER A 79 -1.92 -7.40 -3.02
N CYS A 80 -1.63 -8.22 -4.04
CA CYS A 80 -2.49 -8.33 -5.22
C CYS A 80 -3.87 -8.90 -4.84
N GLU A 81 -3.91 -10.07 -4.19
CA GLU A 81 -5.15 -10.76 -3.81
C GLU A 81 -6.07 -9.86 -2.96
N VAL A 82 -5.53 -9.16 -1.97
CA VAL A 82 -6.33 -8.24 -1.13
C VAL A 82 -6.88 -7.07 -1.94
N VAL A 83 -6.10 -6.48 -2.86
CA VAL A 83 -6.58 -5.39 -3.71
C VAL A 83 -7.67 -5.88 -4.66
N ASP A 84 -7.48 -7.05 -5.26
CA ASP A 84 -8.46 -7.67 -6.16
C ASP A 84 -9.75 -8.02 -5.41
N LEU A 85 -9.65 -8.55 -4.19
CA LEU A 85 -10.80 -8.82 -3.33
C LEU A 85 -11.63 -7.55 -3.09
N ILE A 86 -10.98 -6.43 -2.75
CA ILE A 86 -11.67 -5.15 -2.51
C ILE A 86 -12.34 -4.64 -3.80
N ARG A 87 -11.63 -4.72 -4.93
CA ARG A 87 -12.15 -4.23 -6.22
C ARG A 87 -13.30 -5.08 -6.77
N ASN A 88 -13.36 -6.35 -6.39
CA ASN A 88 -14.43 -7.29 -6.79
C ASN A 88 -15.59 -7.37 -5.79
N LEU A 89 -15.64 -6.49 -4.77
CA LEU A 89 -16.83 -6.36 -3.93
C LEU A 89 -18.03 -5.85 -4.75
N ASP A 90 -19.23 -6.00 -4.19
CA ASP A 90 -20.45 -5.41 -4.73
C ASP A 90 -21.12 -4.48 -3.70
N PRO A 91 -21.17 -3.16 -3.95
CA PRO A 91 -20.52 -2.43 -5.05
C PRO A 91 -18.98 -2.49 -4.96
N PRO A 92 -18.25 -2.27 -6.08
CA PRO A 92 -16.80 -2.36 -6.10
C PRO A 92 -16.13 -1.33 -5.19
N GLY A 93 -15.16 -1.79 -4.39
CA GLY A 93 -14.35 -0.91 -3.55
C GLY A 93 -13.18 -0.29 -4.32
N ARG A 94 -12.85 0.97 -4.02
CA ARG A 94 -11.70 1.69 -4.58
C ARG A 94 -10.78 2.20 -3.47
N PHE A 95 -9.56 2.55 -3.82
CA PHE A 95 -8.62 3.18 -2.90
C PHE A 95 -8.58 4.68 -3.20
N LEU A 96 -9.25 5.47 -2.37
CA LEU A 96 -9.55 6.86 -2.66
C LEU A 96 -8.64 7.82 -1.91
N LYS A 97 -8.04 8.77 -2.63
CA LYS A 97 -7.35 9.91 -2.04
C LYS A 97 -8.17 11.17 -2.24
N LYS A 98 -8.32 11.96 -1.17
CA LYS A 98 -8.98 13.26 -1.23
C LYS A 98 -8.01 14.30 -1.82
N ASP A 99 -8.48 15.02 -2.81
CA ASP A 99 -7.86 16.24 -3.31
C ASP A 99 -8.23 17.41 -2.39
N GLN A 100 -7.23 18.19 -2.00
CA GLN A 100 -7.40 19.30 -1.05
C GLN A 100 -8.01 20.54 -1.71
N GLU A 101 -7.75 20.75 -3.00
CA GLU A 101 -8.24 21.91 -3.73
C GLU A 101 -9.73 21.75 -4.06
N THR A 102 -10.07 20.60 -4.65
CA THR A 102 -11.44 20.34 -5.12
C THR A 102 -12.34 19.72 -4.06
N ASN A 103 -11.78 19.22 -2.96
CA ASN A 103 -12.44 18.38 -1.96
C ASN A 103 -13.03 17.07 -2.51
N LEU A 104 -12.72 16.70 -3.75
CA LEU A 104 -13.18 15.46 -4.38
C LEU A 104 -12.20 14.31 -4.13
N TYR A 105 -12.69 13.08 -4.24
CA TYR A 105 -11.89 11.88 -4.12
C TYR A 105 -11.49 11.35 -5.50
N PHE A 106 -10.35 10.68 -5.60
CA PHE A 106 -9.94 9.98 -6.82
C PHE A 106 -9.31 8.63 -6.48
N ASP A 107 -9.46 7.66 -7.38
CA ASP A 107 -8.76 6.37 -7.24
C ASP A 107 -7.24 6.58 -7.41
N ILE A 108 -6.47 6.07 -6.45
CA ILE A 108 -5.01 6.09 -6.47
C ILE A 108 -4.42 5.07 -7.45
N GLY A 109 -5.25 4.14 -7.94
CA GLY A 109 -4.84 3.12 -8.90
C GLY A 109 -4.17 1.90 -8.26
N GLU A 110 -3.89 0.92 -9.10
CA GLU A 110 -3.50 -0.43 -8.68
C GLU A 110 -2.14 -0.47 -7.96
N LYS A 111 -1.14 0.21 -8.52
CA LYS A 111 0.22 0.23 -7.95
C LYS A 111 0.22 0.78 -6.52
N ALA A 112 -0.38 1.96 -6.32
CA ALA A 112 -0.43 2.60 -5.02
C ALA A 112 -1.31 1.83 -4.02
N ALA A 113 -2.40 1.21 -4.49
CA ALA A 113 -3.23 0.32 -3.66
C ALA A 113 -2.44 -0.91 -3.16
N ARG A 114 -1.65 -1.55 -4.03
CA ARG A 114 -0.79 -2.69 -3.65
C ARG A 114 0.33 -2.27 -2.71
N GLU A 115 0.94 -1.12 -2.91
CA GLU A 115 1.97 -0.58 -2.01
C GLU A 115 1.42 -0.32 -0.61
N LYS A 116 0.25 0.34 -0.51
CA LYS A 116 -0.48 0.53 0.76
C LYS A 116 -0.77 -0.80 1.44
N THR A 117 -1.28 -1.77 0.68
CA THR A 117 -1.62 -3.10 1.19
C THR A 117 -0.40 -3.85 1.69
N SER A 118 0.69 -3.81 0.93
CA SER A 118 1.96 -4.41 1.32
C SER A 118 2.50 -3.79 2.62
N GLN A 119 2.33 -2.47 2.79
CA GLN A 119 2.71 -1.79 4.02
C GLN A 119 1.87 -2.26 5.21
N CYS A 120 0.55 -2.29 5.09
CA CYS A 120 -0.34 -2.76 6.16
C CYS A 120 -0.07 -4.23 6.57
N LEU A 121 0.28 -5.09 5.61
CA LEU A 121 0.64 -6.49 5.88
C LEU A 121 1.98 -6.63 6.62
N ARG A 122 2.90 -5.67 6.48
CA ARG A 122 4.20 -5.69 7.17
C ARG A 122 4.12 -5.20 8.62
N GLU A 123 3.18 -4.32 8.92
CA GLU A 123 3.02 -3.72 10.25
C GLU A 123 2.62 -4.77 11.30
N GLY A 124 3.32 -4.80 12.43
CA GLY A 124 3.08 -5.75 13.53
C GLY A 124 3.61 -7.17 13.30
N GLN A 125 4.40 -7.39 12.24
CA GLN A 125 4.93 -8.74 11.94
C GLN A 125 5.94 -9.28 12.97
N PRO A 126 6.86 -8.49 13.55
CA PRO A 126 7.76 -9.00 14.59
C PRO A 126 7.01 -9.58 15.79
N GLU A 127 5.99 -8.86 16.26
CA GLU A 127 5.14 -9.26 17.39
C GLU A 127 4.34 -10.52 17.05
N LEU A 128 3.74 -10.55 15.86
CA LEU A 128 2.99 -11.70 15.37
C LEU A 128 3.87 -12.95 15.23
N ARG A 129 5.08 -12.81 14.69
CA ARG A 129 6.01 -13.95 14.54
C ARG A 129 6.43 -14.53 15.89
N ARG A 130 6.65 -13.66 16.88
CA ARG A 130 6.94 -14.10 18.26
C ARG A 130 5.75 -14.86 18.85
N ALA A 131 4.53 -14.35 18.68
CA ALA A 131 3.31 -15.00 19.15
C ALA A 131 3.07 -16.36 18.45
N LEU A 132 3.45 -16.49 17.16
CA LEU A 132 3.34 -17.72 16.39
C LEU A 132 4.51 -18.70 16.59
N GLY A 133 5.50 -18.38 17.43
CA GLY A 133 6.69 -19.22 17.61
C GLY A 133 7.60 -19.31 16.37
N LEU A 134 7.44 -18.43 15.39
CA LEU A 134 8.21 -18.39 14.12
C LEU A 134 9.55 -17.67 14.25
N ASN A 135 10.17 -17.79 15.43
CA ASN A 135 11.50 -17.24 15.66
C ASN A 135 12.49 -17.95 14.73
N PRO A 136 13.43 -17.21 14.10
CA PRO A 136 14.52 -17.87 13.41
C PRO A 136 15.24 -18.76 14.43
N LYS A 137 15.29 -20.07 14.17
CA LYS A 137 16.22 -20.95 14.88
C LYS A 137 17.58 -20.24 14.80
N LYS A 138 18.23 -20.01 15.95
CA LYS A 138 19.62 -19.52 15.99
C LYS A 138 20.37 -20.30 14.92
N SER A 139 20.87 -19.61 13.90
CA SER A 139 21.76 -20.23 12.94
C SER A 139 22.92 -20.77 13.75
N THR A 140 23.02 -22.09 13.85
CA THR A 140 24.18 -22.78 14.39
C THR A 140 25.34 -22.58 13.42
N THR A 141 25.85 -21.35 13.29
CA THR A 141 27.17 -21.15 12.70
C THR A 141 28.16 -21.49 13.81
N ARG A 142 28.65 -22.73 13.75
CA ARG A 142 29.70 -23.27 14.60
C ARG A 142 30.85 -22.27 14.69
N THR A 143 31.02 -21.66 15.87
CA THR A 143 32.30 -21.11 16.28
C THR A 143 33.20 -22.28 16.64
N SER A 144 34.26 -22.53 15.87
CA SER A 144 35.38 -23.35 16.35
C SER A 144 36.72 -22.91 15.76
N ARG A 145 37.43 -22.14 16.60
CA ARG A 145 38.86 -22.23 16.94
C ARG A 145 39.91 -21.93 15.86
N GLY A 146 40.70 -20.90 16.15
CA GLY A 146 42.05 -20.66 15.65
C GLY A 146 42.73 -19.60 16.49
N ARG A 147 43.02 -19.92 17.76
CA ARG A 147 44.08 -19.23 18.51
C ARG A 147 45.38 -19.65 17.86
N ASP A 148 46.12 -18.74 17.25
CA ASP A 148 47.53 -18.97 16.98
C ASP A 148 48.32 -17.86 17.66
N SER A 149 48.74 -18.19 18.88
CA SER A 149 49.79 -17.54 19.63
C SER A 149 51.13 -17.95 19.04
N ARG A 150 51.83 -17.03 18.37
CA ARG A 150 53.29 -17.09 18.19
C ARG A 150 53.91 -15.80 18.71
N GLY A 151 54.78 -15.98 19.70
CA GLY A 151 55.40 -14.97 20.53
C GLY A 151 56.52 -14.16 19.85
N PRO A 152 57.32 -13.44 20.64
CA PRO A 152 58.07 -12.25 20.23
C PRO A 152 59.42 -12.60 19.58
N SER A 153 59.93 -11.71 18.72
CA SER A 153 61.35 -11.68 18.36
C SER A 153 61.88 -10.26 18.28
N VAL A 154 63.09 -10.11 18.80
CA VAL A 154 63.80 -8.90 19.18
C VAL A 154 64.89 -8.60 18.13
N ARG A 155 65.30 -7.32 18.03
CA ARG A 155 66.50 -6.75 17.37
C ARG A 155 66.32 -6.38 15.88
N GLY A 156 66.83 -5.27 15.38
CA GLY A 156 67.74 -4.27 15.96
C GLY A 156 67.87 -3.02 15.07
N ARG A 157 68.55 -2.03 15.64
CA ARG A 157 69.01 -0.79 15.00
C ARG A 157 69.83 -1.06 13.74
N THR A 158 69.67 -0.17 12.76
CA THR A 158 70.71 0.74 12.26
C THR A 158 70.03 2.02 11.82
#